data_AF-A0A4Q6EHF1-F1
#
_entry.id   AF-A0A4Q6EHF1-F1
#
_cell.length_a   1.000
_cell.length_b   1.000
_cell.length_c   1.000
_cell.angle_alpha   90.00
_cell.angle_beta   90.00
_cell.angle_gamma   90.00
#
_symmetry.space_group_name_H-M   'P 1'
#
loop_
_entity.id
_entity.type
_entity.pdbx_description
1 polymer ?
#
loop_
_entity_poly.entity_id
_entity_poly.type
_entity_poly.pdbx_seq_one_letter_code
_entity_poly.pdbx_strand_id
1 'polypeptide(L)' 'PIVQYMTKADLKKSIENTKKDMLAAAKDMDFLRAAKLRDEMFALEKMMEDKYS' A
#
# COMPACT_ATOMS: atom_id res chain seq x y z
N PRO A 1 -0.47 16.42 -13.00
CA PRO A 1 0.11 15.37 -12.12
C PRO A 1 -0.98 14.75 -11.24
N ILE A 2 -1.36 13.49 -11.48
CA ILE A 2 -2.47 12.81 -10.76
C ILE A 2 -2.19 12.72 -9.24
N VAL A 3 -0.90 12.72 -8.87
CA VAL A 3 -0.40 12.68 -7.48
C VAL A 3 -0.71 13.94 -6.66
N GLN A 4 -1.21 15.03 -7.27
CA GLN A 4 -1.62 16.25 -6.55
C GLN A 4 -3.01 16.15 -5.93
N TYR A 5 -3.81 15.13 -6.27
CA TYR A 5 -5.21 15.03 -5.84
C TYR A 5 -5.52 13.83 -4.96
N MET A 6 -4.54 12.95 -4.66
CA MET A 6 -4.78 11.90 -3.67
C MET A 6 -4.97 12.55 -2.30
N THR A 7 -6.17 12.44 -1.78
CA THR A 7 -6.48 12.84 -0.41
C THR A 7 -5.89 11.84 0.57
N LYS A 8 -5.81 12.22 1.86
CA LYS A 8 -5.41 11.30 2.94
C LYS A 8 -6.27 10.04 2.95
N ALA A 9 -7.54 10.14 2.54
CA ALA A 9 -8.47 9.02 2.41
C ALA A 9 -8.11 8.09 1.24
N ASP A 10 -7.73 8.64 0.08
CA ASP A 10 -7.34 7.83 -1.08
C ASP A 10 -6.04 7.07 -0.84
N LEU A 11 -5.09 7.71 -0.14
CA LEU A 11 -3.82 7.08 0.22
C LEU A 11 -4.04 5.95 1.24
N LYS A 12 -4.88 6.20 2.26
CA LYS A 12 -5.29 5.17 3.22
C LYS A 12 -6.02 4.01 2.54
N LYS A 13 -6.90 4.28 1.58
CA LYS A 13 -7.61 3.26 0.81
C LYS A 13 -6.63 2.41 -0.03
N SER A 14 -5.62 3.04 -0.60
CA SER A 14 -4.59 2.35 -1.38
C SER A 14 -3.76 1.40 -0.50
N ILE A 15 -3.31 1.87 0.67
CA ILE A 15 -2.60 1.05 1.66
C ILE A 15 -3.44 -0.18 2.07
N GLU A 16 -4.72 0.03 2.38
CA GLU A 16 -5.63 -1.06 2.76
C GLU A 16 -5.86 -2.07 1.63
N ASN A 17 -5.93 -1.61 0.38
CA ASN A 17 -6.04 -2.51 -0.78
C ASN A 17 -4.76 -3.33 -0.97
N THR A 18 -3.58 -2.68 -0.96
CA THR A 18 -2.29 -3.37 -1.07
C THR A 18 -2.10 -4.41 0.05
N LYS A 19 -2.54 -4.08 1.27
CA LYS A 19 -2.54 -5.02 2.40
C LYS A 19 -3.44 -6.23 2.17
N LYS A 20 -4.64 -6.04 1.60
CA LYS A 20 -5.54 -7.15 1.25
C LYS A 20 -4.93 -8.05 0.18
N ASP A 21 -4.34 -7.46 -0.85
CA ASP A 21 -3.69 -8.21 -1.93
C ASP A 21 -2.47 -9.00 -1.41
N MET A 22 -1.72 -8.42 -0.48
CA MET A 22 -0.61 -9.10 0.20
C MET A 22 -1.11 -10.33 0.98
N LEU A 23 -2.20 -10.18 1.74
CA LEU A 23 -2.78 -11.28 2.51
C LEU A 23 -3.35 -12.38 1.60
N ALA A 24 -3.96 -12.01 0.47
CA ALA A 24 -4.41 -12.95 -0.54
C ALA A 24 -3.23 -13.74 -1.13
N ALA A 25 -2.17 -13.04 -1.56
CA ALA A 25 -0.95 -13.68 -2.07
C ALA A 25 -0.31 -14.62 -1.04
N ALA A 26 -0.25 -14.22 0.24
CA ALA A 26 0.26 -15.05 1.32
C ALA A 26 -0.59 -16.30 1.55
N LYS A 27 -1.93 -16.18 1.46
CA LYS A 27 -2.87 -17.30 1.57
C LYS A 27 -2.72 -18.28 0.40
N ASP A 28 -2.41 -17.78 -0.78
CA ASP A 28 -2.16 -18.56 -1.99
C ASP A 28 -0.72 -19.12 -2.05
N MET A 29 0.07 -18.95 -0.97
CA MET A 29 1.47 -19.35 -0.87
C MET A 29 2.42 -18.65 -1.87
N ASP A 30 1.97 -17.55 -2.48
CA ASP A 30 2.79 -16.67 -3.33
C ASP A 30 3.55 -15.67 -2.46
N PHE A 31 4.55 -16.19 -1.72
CA PHE A 31 5.33 -15.40 -0.77
C PHE A 31 6.19 -14.33 -1.45
N LEU A 32 6.62 -14.56 -2.70
CA LEU A 32 7.40 -13.59 -3.45
C LEU A 32 6.55 -12.35 -3.78
N ARG A 33 5.30 -12.56 -4.19
CA ARG A 33 4.36 -11.47 -4.43
C ARG A 33 3.94 -10.79 -3.13
N ALA A 34 3.70 -11.55 -2.06
CA ALA A 34 3.38 -10.98 -0.75
C ALA A 34 4.53 -10.08 -0.25
N ALA A 35 5.79 -10.50 -0.41
CA ALA A 35 6.95 -9.70 -0.04
C ALA A 35 7.02 -8.36 -0.82
N LYS A 36 6.77 -8.40 -2.13
CA LYS A 36 6.72 -7.17 -2.95
C LYS A 36 5.60 -6.23 -2.52
N LEU A 37 4.40 -6.76 -2.28
CA LEU A 37 3.24 -5.97 -1.85
C LEU A 37 3.46 -5.36 -0.46
N ARG A 38 4.16 -6.06 0.43
CA ARG A 38 4.57 -5.52 1.73
C ARG A 38 5.49 -4.30 1.57
N ASP A 39 6.50 -4.40 0.71
CA ASP A 39 7.46 -3.32 0.50
C ASP A 39 6.77 -2.10 -0.16
N GLU A 40 5.82 -2.34 -1.07
CA GLU A 40 4.97 -1.30 -1.66
C GLU A 40 4.05 -0.64 -0.62
N MET A 41 3.41 -1.43 0.25
CA MET A 41 2.57 -0.94 1.34
C MET A 41 3.37 0.00 2.26
N PHE A 42 4.58 -0.38 2.65
CA PHE A 42 5.43 0.47 3.49
C PHE A 42 5.86 1.77 2.80
N ALA A 43 6.11 1.74 1.50
CA ALA A 43 6.40 2.96 0.74
C ALA A 43 5.20 3.92 0.73
N LEU A 44 3.97 3.40 0.63
CA LEU A 44 2.74 4.19 0.71
C LEU A 44 2.50 4.74 2.11
N GLU A 45 2.74 3.95 3.17
CA GLU A 45 2.64 4.41 4.56
C GLU A 45 3.63 5.54 4.84
N LYS A 46 4.89 5.40 4.41
CA LYS A 46 5.89 6.45 4.54
C LYS A 46 5.50 7.71 3.79
N MET A 47 5.00 7.59 2.56
CA MET A 47 4.50 8.74 1.80
C MET A 47 3.33 9.43 2.50
N MET A 48 2.47 8.67 3.18
CA MET A 48 1.35 9.21 3.95
C MET A 48 1.83 9.97 5.17
N GLU A 49 2.80 9.43 5.89
CA GLU A 49 3.44 10.10 7.02
C GLU A 49 4.12 11.39 6.56
N ASP A 50 4.97 11.33 5.53
CA ASP A 50 5.70 12.50 5.01
C ASP A 50 4.77 13.62 4.50
N LYS A 51 3.62 13.28 3.89
CA LYS A 51 2.66 14.26 3.34
C LYS A 51 1.69 14.84 4.36
N TYR A 52 1.43 14.14 5.46
CA TYR A 52 0.38 14.51 6.43
C TYR A 52 0.87 14.56 7.89
N SER A 53 2.19 14.58 8.10
CA SER A 53 2.85 14.90 9.38
C SER A 53 2.67 16.37 9.76
#